data_AF-A0A499UWP8-F1
#
_entry.id   AF-A0A499UWP8-F1
#
_cell.length_a   1.000
_cell.length_b   1.000
_cell.length_c   1.000
_cell.angle_alpha   90.00
_cell.angle_beta   90.00
_cell.angle_gamma   90.00
#
_symmetry.space_group_name_H-M   'P 1'
#
loop_
_entity.id
_entity.type
_entity.pdbx_description
1 polymer ?
#
loop_
_entity_poly.entity_id
_entity_poly.type
_entity_poly.pdbx_seq_one_letter_code
_entity_poly.pdbx_strand_id
1 'polypeptide(L)'
;MWPGQQPPGGEQNPQQNPYQQPEHPQPGHPPPPAQPPGFPPAPPPPGPGGGPWGGAPAPADPQRKAGLTAVVAVTVAAAVVAGVLLITDDDKDSRAGSVDDVVQGPAGSGGAGGSEDPDGSGGSQKLILPAHSSGPSGTTVVIGEADAGHTLDVYEDLRCPPCASFDQAVGPTIAKDIKAGKYKVSFHFAAILDKSMGGNGSANALSALGAALDVSTDTFLDYKAALMSPKNHPEESKDSYADDNQLLTVSQEVYALKTNASFREALREGTYDPWAKKMIADFDASGVNGTPAVKLDGSQLTGSGGSTPLTATEFTEAVNKQLKDG
;
A
#
# COMPACT_ATOMS: atom_id res chain seq x y z
N MET A 1 -71.97 24.36 2.89
CA MET A 1 -73.19 23.58 3.21
C MET A 1 -73.42 22.55 2.12
N TRP A 2 -73.56 21.27 2.52
CA TRP A 2 -74.26 20.14 1.86
C TRP A 2 -73.71 19.66 0.45
N PRO A 3 -74.02 18.42 -0.01
CA PRO A 3 -73.11 17.31 -0.34
C PRO A 3 -73.62 16.57 -1.63
N GLY A 4 -73.16 15.34 -1.87
CA GLY A 4 -74.10 14.27 -2.24
C GLY A 4 -74.08 13.73 -3.67
N GLN A 5 -73.53 12.51 -3.75
CA GLN A 5 -73.92 11.38 -4.60
C GLN A 5 -73.17 11.14 -5.93
N GLN A 6 -72.46 10.00 -5.93
CA GLN A 6 -71.82 9.32 -7.06
C GLN A 6 -72.83 8.81 -8.11
N PRO A 7 -72.32 8.43 -9.30
CA PRO A 7 -72.48 7.05 -9.74
C PRO A 7 -71.17 6.42 -10.29
N PRO A 8 -71.18 5.11 -10.59
CA PRO A 8 -70.00 4.23 -10.56
C PRO A 8 -69.42 3.94 -11.96
N GLY A 9 -68.18 3.47 -11.99
CA GLY A 9 -67.59 2.84 -13.18
C GLY A 9 -66.19 3.37 -13.49
N GLY A 10 -65.22 2.46 -13.52
CA GLY A 10 -63.85 2.78 -13.87
C GLY A 10 -62.89 1.79 -13.25
N GLU A 11 -62.68 0.68 -13.94
CA GLU A 11 -61.63 -0.31 -13.67
C GLU A 11 -60.28 0.36 -13.41
N GLN A 12 -59.60 -0.08 -12.36
CA GLN A 12 -58.24 0.31 -12.06
C GLN A 12 -57.31 -0.31 -13.10
N ASN A 13 -56.63 0.56 -13.84
CA ASN A 13 -55.51 0.27 -14.71
C ASN A 13 -54.21 0.29 -13.88
N PRO A 14 -53.56 -0.84 -13.56
CA PRO A 14 -52.18 -0.83 -13.12
C PRO A 14 -51.26 -0.71 -14.34
N GLN A 15 -50.63 0.46 -14.41
CA GLN A 15 -49.46 0.84 -15.19
C GLN A 15 -48.55 -0.34 -15.57
N GLN A 16 -48.36 -0.49 -16.89
CA GLN A 16 -47.45 -1.44 -17.51
C GLN A 16 -45.98 -1.01 -17.28
N ASN A 17 -45.17 -1.95 -16.81
CA ASN A 17 -43.73 -1.80 -16.63
C ASN A 17 -43.01 -1.88 -18.01
N PRO A 18 -42.26 -0.86 -18.45
CA PRO A 18 -41.76 -0.75 -19.83
C PRO A 18 -40.54 -1.62 -20.18
N TYR A 19 -40.22 -2.67 -19.41
CA TYR A 19 -39.04 -3.53 -19.62
C TYR A 19 -39.32 -5.00 -19.96
N GLN A 20 -40.57 -5.40 -20.23
CA GLN A 20 -40.82 -6.75 -20.75
C GLN A 20 -40.65 -6.77 -22.27
N GLN A 21 -39.50 -7.27 -22.75
CA GLN A 21 -39.34 -7.64 -24.15
C GLN A 21 -39.95 -9.03 -24.43
N PRO A 22 -40.49 -9.26 -25.64
CA PRO A 22 -41.06 -10.55 -26.02
C PRO A 22 -39.97 -11.58 -26.34
N GLU A 23 -40.08 -12.76 -25.72
CA GLU A 23 -39.19 -13.89 -25.92
C GLU A 23 -39.40 -14.52 -27.32
N HIS A 24 -38.38 -14.46 -28.18
CA HIS A 24 -38.33 -15.25 -29.41
C HIS A 24 -37.86 -16.68 -29.10
N PRO A 25 -38.52 -17.74 -29.63
CA PRO A 25 -38.10 -19.11 -29.37
C PRO A 25 -36.83 -19.50 -30.15
N GLN A 26 -35.79 -19.93 -29.44
CA GLN A 26 -34.57 -20.54 -30.00
C GLN A 26 -34.77 -22.05 -30.21
N PRO A 27 -34.29 -22.64 -31.32
CA PRO A 27 -34.37 -24.08 -31.55
C PRO A 27 -33.20 -24.86 -30.91
N GLY A 28 -33.55 -25.84 -30.07
CA GLY A 28 -32.79 -27.09 -29.90
C GLY A 28 -31.49 -27.07 -29.08
N HIS A 29 -31.60 -27.12 -27.75
CA HIS A 29 -30.52 -27.64 -26.89
C HIS A 29 -30.83 -29.09 -26.47
N PRO A 30 -29.87 -30.02 -26.49
CA PRO A 30 -30.04 -31.34 -25.92
C PRO A 30 -30.18 -31.24 -24.38
N PRO A 31 -30.93 -32.16 -23.74
CA PRO A 31 -31.15 -32.12 -22.29
C PRO A 31 -29.85 -32.36 -21.52
N PRO A 32 -29.70 -31.78 -20.31
CA PRO A 32 -28.54 -32.01 -19.47
C PRO A 32 -28.47 -33.49 -19.02
N PRO A 33 -27.26 -34.02 -18.76
CA PRO A 33 -27.11 -35.39 -18.28
C PRO A 33 -27.77 -35.60 -16.91
N ALA A 34 -28.30 -36.80 -16.70
CA ALA A 34 -28.97 -37.19 -15.46
C ALA A 34 -28.05 -37.02 -14.24
N GLN A 35 -28.60 -36.45 -13.18
CA GLN A 35 -27.89 -36.27 -11.91
C GLN A 35 -27.62 -37.62 -11.25
N PRO A 36 -26.43 -37.83 -10.64
CA PRO A 36 -26.15 -39.05 -9.89
C PRO A 36 -27.06 -39.14 -8.65
N PRO A 37 -27.41 -40.36 -8.19
CA PRO A 37 -28.34 -40.56 -7.08
C PRO A 37 -27.81 -39.93 -5.78
N GLY A 38 -28.73 -39.27 -5.07
CA GLY A 38 -28.45 -38.36 -3.97
C GLY A 38 -27.68 -38.97 -2.79
N PHE A 39 -26.79 -38.16 -2.23
CA PHE A 39 -26.20 -38.40 -0.92
C PHE A 39 -27.28 -38.25 0.17
N PRO A 40 -27.31 -39.12 1.19
CA PRO A 40 -28.18 -38.91 2.34
C PRO A 40 -27.78 -37.63 3.09
N PRO A 41 -28.74 -36.93 3.72
CA PRO A 41 -28.44 -35.72 4.49
C PRO A 41 -27.49 -36.03 5.66
N ALA A 42 -26.57 -35.11 5.92
CA ALA A 42 -25.64 -35.19 7.04
C ALA A 42 -26.40 -35.26 8.40
N PRO A 43 -25.90 -36.02 9.38
CA PRO A 43 -26.51 -36.06 10.71
C PRO A 43 -26.42 -34.70 11.40
N PRO A 44 -27.41 -34.33 12.24
CA PRO A 44 -27.37 -33.08 12.99
C PRO A 44 -26.20 -33.05 13.99
N PRO A 45 -25.66 -31.86 14.31
CA PRO A 45 -24.61 -31.74 15.31
C PRO A 45 -25.11 -32.18 16.69
N PRO A 46 -24.24 -32.78 17.54
CA PRO A 46 -24.63 -33.16 18.88
C PRO A 46 -25.02 -31.92 19.70
N GLY A 47 -26.24 -31.94 20.24
CA GLY A 47 -26.73 -30.91 21.15
C GLY A 47 -25.98 -30.89 22.48
N PRO A 48 -26.07 -29.80 23.26
CA PRO A 48 -25.35 -29.67 24.53
C PRO A 48 -26.07 -30.50 25.60
N GLY A 49 -25.69 -31.77 25.71
CA GLY A 49 -26.16 -32.71 26.73
C GLY A 49 -24.99 -33.17 27.60
N GLY A 50 -25.10 -32.91 28.89
CA GLY A 50 -24.04 -33.05 29.89
C GLY A 50 -23.41 -34.44 30.00
N GLY A 51 -22.10 -34.42 30.20
CA GLY A 51 -21.32 -35.51 30.78
C GLY A 51 -20.97 -35.22 32.24
N PRO A 52 -20.80 -36.26 33.08
CA PRO A 52 -20.67 -36.15 34.52
C PRO A 52 -19.23 -35.84 34.93
N TRP A 53 -19.06 -35.33 36.15
CA TRP A 53 -17.82 -35.10 36.91
C TRP A 53 -17.19 -33.70 36.82
N GLY A 54 -17.16 -33.02 37.97
CA GLY A 54 -16.22 -31.94 38.27
C GLY A 54 -16.86 -30.60 38.62
N GLY A 55 -17.42 -30.48 39.83
CA GLY A 55 -17.86 -29.19 40.37
C GLY A 55 -16.69 -28.22 40.55
N ALA A 56 -16.85 -27.00 40.04
CA ALA A 56 -16.01 -25.87 40.40
C ALA A 56 -16.61 -25.15 41.64
N PRO A 57 -15.81 -24.78 42.64
CA PRO A 57 -16.32 -23.97 43.75
C PRO A 57 -16.59 -22.54 43.28
N ALA A 58 -17.66 -21.95 43.83
CA ALA A 58 -18.06 -20.57 43.62
C ALA A 58 -16.95 -19.57 43.98
N PRO A 59 -16.83 -18.42 43.30
CA PRO A 59 -15.91 -17.37 43.71
C PRO A 59 -16.46 -16.65 44.95
N ALA A 60 -15.59 -16.52 45.96
CA ALA A 60 -15.83 -15.70 47.13
C ALA A 60 -15.71 -14.20 46.80
N ASP A 61 -16.70 -13.45 47.24
CA ASP A 61 -16.72 -12.00 47.37
C ASP A 61 -15.68 -11.57 48.43
N PRO A 62 -14.89 -10.50 48.18
CA PRO A 62 -14.83 -9.48 49.22
C PRO A 62 -14.88 -8.04 48.68
N GLN A 63 -15.94 -7.36 49.09
CA GLN A 63 -16.05 -5.91 49.16
C GLN A 63 -15.02 -5.26 50.12
N ARG A 64 -14.44 -4.15 49.62
CA ARG A 64 -13.94 -2.93 50.30
C ARG A 64 -12.52 -2.97 50.91
N LYS A 65 -11.62 -2.11 50.39
CA LYS A 65 -11.36 -0.73 50.89
C LYS A 65 -10.22 -0.02 50.16
N ALA A 66 -10.37 1.31 50.17
CA ALA A 66 -9.35 2.37 50.10
C ALA A 66 -8.69 2.66 48.74
N GLY A 67 -8.98 3.87 48.25
CA GLY A 67 -8.39 4.44 47.05
C GLY A 67 -6.95 4.90 47.23
N LEU A 68 -6.27 5.01 46.10
CA LEU A 68 -5.12 5.87 45.92
C LEU A 68 -5.16 6.37 44.47
N THR A 69 -5.52 7.64 44.30
CA THR A 69 -5.48 8.34 43.02
C THR A 69 -4.01 8.50 42.62
N ALA A 70 -3.54 7.73 41.65
CA ALA A 70 -2.23 7.92 41.05
C ALA A 70 -2.32 9.08 40.03
N VAL A 71 -1.85 10.26 40.44
CA VAL A 71 -1.59 11.39 39.55
C VAL A 71 -0.32 11.08 38.77
N VAL A 72 -0.45 10.73 37.50
CA VAL A 72 0.69 10.61 36.57
C VAL A 72 0.97 12.02 36.03
N ALA A 73 2.01 12.66 36.57
CA ALA A 73 2.54 13.91 36.04
C ALA A 73 3.34 13.61 34.76
N VAL A 74 2.83 14.04 33.61
CA VAL A 74 3.54 14.02 32.34
C VAL A 74 4.40 15.30 32.28
N THR A 75 5.69 15.17 32.53
CA THR A 75 6.67 16.23 32.26
C THR A 75 7.10 16.16 30.79
N VAL A 76 6.57 17.05 29.97
CA VAL A 76 7.08 17.31 28.62
C VAL A 76 8.34 18.17 28.76
N ALA A 77 9.51 17.57 28.56
CA ALA A 77 10.76 18.31 28.39
C ALA A 77 10.90 18.70 26.91
N ALA A 78 10.54 19.94 26.59
CA ALA A 78 10.87 20.55 25.30
C ALA A 78 12.35 20.98 25.30
N ALA A 79 13.19 20.28 24.55
CA ALA A 79 14.54 20.73 24.23
C ALA A 79 14.50 21.44 22.88
N VAL A 80 14.47 22.77 22.91
CA VAL A 80 14.70 23.62 21.74
C VAL A 80 16.20 23.79 21.60
N VAL A 81 16.80 23.21 20.55
CA VAL A 81 18.16 23.56 20.12
C VAL A 81 18.02 24.45 18.90
N ALA A 82 18.11 25.76 19.12
CA ALA A 82 18.33 26.75 18.08
C ALA A 82 19.83 26.79 17.77
N GLY A 83 20.21 26.20 16.64
CA GLY A 83 21.55 26.36 16.05
C GLY A 83 21.49 27.37 14.91
N VAL A 84 21.72 28.64 15.23
CA VAL A 84 22.00 29.70 14.24
C VAL A 84 23.48 29.58 13.89
N LEU A 85 23.80 29.14 12.67
CA LEU A 85 25.13 29.35 12.09
C LEU A 85 25.06 30.57 11.17
N LEU A 86 25.59 31.68 11.65
CA LEU A 86 25.91 32.86 10.86
C LEU A 86 27.14 32.52 10.00
N ILE A 87 26.97 32.46 8.68
CA ILE A 87 28.08 32.69 7.75
C ILE A 87 28.01 34.17 7.38
N THR A 88 29.10 34.86 7.70
CA THR A 88 29.37 36.27 7.39
C THR A 88 29.68 36.43 5.91
N ASP A 89 28.96 37.32 5.23
CA ASP A 89 29.34 37.94 3.95
C ASP A 89 30.02 39.29 4.22
N ASP A 90 31.28 39.42 3.84
CA ASP A 90 32.05 40.64 3.53
C ASP A 90 33.16 40.13 2.59
N ASP A 91 33.36 40.59 1.35
CA ASP A 91 33.61 41.97 0.93
C ASP A 91 32.84 42.36 -0.33
N LYS A 92 32.31 43.59 -0.32
CA LYS A 92 32.02 44.36 -1.54
C LYS A 92 33.29 45.11 -1.95
N ASP A 93 33.68 45.00 -3.21
CA ASP A 93 34.23 46.15 -3.93
C ASP A 93 33.73 46.16 -5.38
N SER A 94 33.20 47.31 -5.78
CA SER A 94 32.59 47.55 -7.08
C SER A 94 33.61 48.14 -8.04
N ARG A 95 33.68 47.65 -9.29
CA ARG A 95 33.83 48.55 -10.45
C ARG A 95 33.52 47.87 -11.78
N ALA A 96 32.58 48.47 -12.50
CA ALA A 96 32.37 48.29 -13.93
C ALA A 96 33.57 48.82 -14.74
N GLY A 97 33.83 48.20 -15.89
CA GLY A 97 34.79 48.70 -16.88
C GLY A 97 35.16 47.66 -17.93
N SER A 98 34.42 47.66 -19.04
CA SER A 98 34.73 46.97 -20.29
C SER A 98 35.91 47.66 -21.00
N VAL A 99 36.93 46.93 -21.46
CA VAL A 99 37.66 47.17 -22.73
C VAL A 99 38.31 45.87 -23.24
N ASP A 100 38.23 45.66 -24.55
CA ASP A 100 39.04 44.74 -25.35
C ASP A 100 40.54 45.08 -25.29
N ASP A 101 41.43 44.08 -25.36
CA ASP A 101 42.56 44.08 -26.30
C ASP A 101 43.21 42.68 -26.43
N VAL A 102 43.70 42.42 -27.64
CA VAL A 102 44.23 41.16 -28.17
C VAL A 102 45.76 41.24 -28.21
N VAL A 103 46.49 40.19 -27.85
CA VAL A 103 47.84 39.90 -28.39
C VAL A 103 48.14 38.38 -28.33
N GLN A 104 48.45 37.83 -29.52
CA GLN A 104 48.97 36.49 -29.85
C GLN A 104 50.43 36.34 -29.36
N GLY A 105 51.06 35.18 -29.09
CA GLY A 105 50.86 33.73 -29.28
C GLY A 105 52.09 33.01 -28.63
N PRO A 106 52.61 31.85 -29.08
CA PRO A 106 52.05 30.78 -29.91
C PRO A 106 52.17 29.33 -29.31
N ALA A 107 51.37 28.43 -29.90
CA ALA A 107 51.58 27.01 -30.24
C ALA A 107 52.18 25.98 -29.24
N GLY A 108 51.36 24.96 -28.93
CA GLY A 108 51.76 23.68 -28.32
C GLY A 108 50.70 22.56 -28.39
N SER A 109 50.37 22.11 -29.61
CA SER A 109 49.97 20.74 -30.03
C SER A 109 49.13 19.80 -29.13
N GLY A 110 47.91 19.47 -29.61
CA GLY A 110 47.25 18.15 -29.58
C GLY A 110 46.07 18.03 -28.59
N GLY A 111 44.86 17.60 -28.93
CA GLY A 111 44.24 17.09 -30.15
C GLY A 111 42.81 16.61 -29.82
N ALA A 112 41.99 16.53 -30.87
CA ALA A 112 40.71 15.81 -30.99
C ALA A 112 39.43 16.35 -30.29
N GLY A 113 38.56 16.93 -31.14
CA GLY A 113 37.22 16.38 -31.37
C GLY A 113 36.13 16.80 -30.39
N GLY A 114 35.61 18.02 -30.57
CA GLY A 114 34.27 18.37 -30.10
C GLY A 114 33.23 17.63 -30.92
N SER A 115 32.41 16.83 -30.24
CA SER A 115 31.08 16.46 -30.72
C SER A 115 30.09 17.30 -29.92
N GLU A 116 29.54 18.30 -30.59
CA GLU A 116 28.33 19.00 -30.19
C GLU A 116 27.19 17.97 -30.12
N ASP A 117 26.76 17.63 -28.90
CA ASP A 117 25.53 16.87 -28.70
C ASP A 117 24.34 17.81 -28.96
N PRO A 118 23.39 17.43 -29.84
CA PRO A 118 22.21 18.24 -30.08
C PRO A 118 21.29 18.11 -28.87
N ASP A 119 20.95 19.27 -28.30
CA ASP A 119 19.92 19.47 -27.29
C ASP A 119 18.59 18.85 -27.76
N GLY A 120 18.32 17.65 -27.21
CA GLY A 120 17.10 16.89 -27.38
C GLY A 120 16.37 16.84 -26.06
N SER A 121 15.49 17.82 -25.85
CA SER A 121 14.53 17.93 -24.76
C SER A 121 13.87 16.58 -24.41
N GLY A 122 14.34 15.98 -23.33
CA GLY A 122 13.77 14.82 -22.66
C GLY A 122 14.28 14.80 -21.23
N GLY A 123 13.84 15.78 -20.43
CA GLY A 123 14.33 15.98 -19.06
C GLY A 123 14.21 14.71 -18.23
N SER A 124 15.33 14.03 -18.00
CA SER A 124 15.44 13.02 -16.95
C SER A 124 15.22 13.74 -15.63
N GLN A 125 14.01 13.63 -15.08
CA GLN A 125 13.70 14.24 -13.79
C GLN A 125 14.68 13.72 -12.74
N LYS A 126 15.21 14.65 -11.94
CA LYS A 126 16.17 14.34 -10.88
C LYS A 126 15.56 13.33 -9.91
N LEU A 127 16.31 12.28 -9.58
CA LEU A 127 15.90 11.33 -8.54
C LEU A 127 15.81 12.04 -7.18
N ILE A 128 14.61 12.08 -6.61
CA ILE A 128 14.34 12.53 -5.25
C ILE A 128 13.99 11.30 -4.41
N LEU A 129 14.68 11.15 -3.27
CA LEU A 129 14.49 10.03 -2.35
C LEU A 129 13.57 10.47 -1.20
N PRO A 130 12.52 9.69 -0.85
CA PRO A 130 11.74 9.94 0.36
C PRO A 130 12.65 9.91 1.60
N ALA A 131 12.41 10.76 2.59
CA ALA A 131 13.25 10.88 3.79
C ALA A 131 13.47 9.56 4.56
N HIS A 132 12.51 8.64 4.50
CA HIS A 132 12.53 7.35 5.21
C HIS A 132 12.80 6.15 4.29
N SER A 133 13.30 6.40 3.08
CA SER A 133 13.84 5.35 2.20
C SER A 133 15.24 4.91 2.65
N SER A 134 15.66 3.72 2.23
CA SER A 134 16.90 3.09 2.69
C SER A 134 17.61 2.30 1.58
N GLY A 135 18.72 1.66 1.94
CA GLY A 135 19.58 0.91 1.03
C GLY A 135 20.59 1.78 0.27
N PRO A 136 21.63 1.20 -0.37
CA PRO A 136 22.69 1.94 -1.05
C PRO A 136 22.19 2.85 -2.18
N SER A 137 21.03 2.51 -2.74
CA SER A 137 20.38 3.23 -3.82
C SER A 137 19.26 4.16 -3.35
N GLY A 138 18.90 4.15 -2.06
CA GLY A 138 17.73 4.87 -1.52
C GLY A 138 16.38 4.35 -2.02
N THR A 139 16.33 3.15 -2.58
CA THR A 139 15.15 2.56 -3.24
C THR A 139 14.62 1.33 -2.53
N THR A 140 15.00 1.14 -1.28
CA THR A 140 14.42 0.12 -0.41
C THR A 140 13.58 0.80 0.66
N VAL A 141 12.52 0.14 1.13
CA VAL A 141 11.74 0.59 2.27
C VAL A 141 11.90 -0.44 3.38
N VAL A 142 12.76 -0.15 4.35
CA VAL A 142 13.03 -1.03 5.49
C VAL A 142 12.35 -0.47 6.74
N ILE A 143 11.39 -1.20 7.30
CA ILE A 143 10.60 -0.78 8.46
C ILE A 143 10.73 -1.79 9.60
N GLY A 144 11.14 -1.31 10.77
CA GLY A 144 11.35 -2.11 11.99
C GLY A 144 12.62 -1.71 12.73
N GLU A 145 12.92 -2.40 13.81
CA GLU A 145 14.13 -2.18 14.60
C GLU A 145 15.37 -2.46 13.74
N ALA A 146 16.36 -1.55 13.76
CA ALA A 146 17.53 -1.65 12.90
C ALA A 146 18.36 -2.92 13.19
N ASP A 147 18.39 -3.33 14.45
CA ASP A 147 19.06 -4.50 15.01
C ASP A 147 18.18 -5.76 15.09
N ALA A 148 16.97 -5.73 14.51
CA ALA A 148 16.16 -6.94 14.37
C ALA A 148 16.99 -8.03 13.66
N GLY A 149 17.06 -9.21 14.29
CA GLY A 149 17.92 -10.32 13.84
C GLY A 149 17.51 -10.97 12.52
N HIS A 150 16.30 -10.69 12.05
CA HIS A 150 15.71 -11.28 10.86
C HIS A 150 15.12 -10.20 9.94
N THR A 151 15.14 -10.46 8.63
CA THR A 151 14.55 -9.58 7.62
C THR A 151 13.49 -10.33 6.82
N LEU A 152 12.27 -9.79 6.82
CA LEU A 152 11.18 -10.25 5.96
C LEU A 152 11.14 -9.39 4.70
N ASP A 153 11.42 -9.98 3.54
CA ASP A 153 11.18 -9.32 2.25
C ASP A 153 9.74 -9.54 1.81
N VAL A 154 9.04 -8.47 1.47
CA VAL A 154 7.66 -8.49 0.96
C VAL A 154 7.65 -7.90 -0.45
N TYR A 155 7.20 -8.69 -1.42
CA TYR A 155 7.17 -8.34 -2.84
C TYR A 155 5.72 -8.21 -3.31
N GLU A 156 5.31 -7.02 -3.72
CA GLU A 156 3.92 -6.71 -4.05
C GLU A 156 3.80 -5.80 -5.27
N ASP A 157 2.61 -5.76 -5.85
CA ASP A 157 2.20 -4.75 -6.83
C ASP A 157 0.88 -4.15 -6.32
N LEU A 158 0.80 -2.81 -6.29
CA LEU A 158 -0.32 -2.06 -5.69
C LEU A 158 -1.65 -2.21 -6.44
N ARG A 159 -1.63 -2.73 -7.67
CA ARG A 159 -2.83 -3.07 -8.45
C ARG A 159 -3.16 -4.57 -8.44
N CYS A 160 -2.34 -5.41 -7.82
CA CYS A 160 -2.47 -6.85 -7.87
C CYS A 160 -3.52 -7.35 -6.86
N PRO A 161 -4.66 -7.94 -7.29
CA PRO A 161 -5.71 -8.38 -6.35
C PRO A 161 -5.26 -9.45 -5.33
N PRO A 162 -4.40 -10.43 -5.70
CA PRO A 162 -3.76 -11.31 -4.72
C PRO A 162 -2.89 -10.57 -3.69
N CYS A 163 -2.21 -9.48 -4.06
CA CYS A 163 -1.44 -8.66 -3.12
C CYS A 163 -2.36 -7.93 -2.16
N ALA A 164 -3.45 -7.34 -2.66
CA ALA A 164 -4.46 -6.71 -1.81
C ALA A 164 -5.06 -7.70 -0.80
N SER A 165 -5.39 -8.92 -1.27
CA SER A 165 -5.90 -9.98 -0.40
C SER A 165 -4.88 -10.40 0.68
N PHE A 166 -3.61 -10.51 0.29
CA PHE A 166 -2.52 -10.79 1.23
C PHE A 166 -2.36 -9.66 2.26
N ASP A 167 -2.31 -8.40 1.83
CA ASP A 167 -2.15 -7.25 2.72
C ASP A 167 -3.31 -7.14 3.72
N GLN A 168 -4.54 -7.35 3.26
CA GLN A 168 -5.72 -7.36 4.14
C GLN A 168 -5.68 -8.47 5.19
N ALA A 169 -5.23 -9.67 4.80
CA ALA A 169 -5.24 -10.84 5.68
C ALA A 169 -4.01 -10.92 6.59
N VAL A 170 -2.84 -10.46 6.11
CA VAL A 170 -1.52 -10.68 6.73
C VAL A 170 -0.86 -9.37 7.17
N GLY A 171 -1.14 -8.26 6.49
CA GLY A 171 -0.60 -6.93 6.81
C GLY A 171 -0.72 -6.53 8.28
N PRO A 172 -1.88 -6.74 8.95
CA PRO A 172 -2.01 -6.47 10.39
C PRO A 172 -1.05 -7.31 11.26
N THR A 173 -0.79 -8.56 10.89
CA THR A 173 0.18 -9.42 11.58
C THR A 173 1.61 -8.93 11.34
N ILE A 174 1.95 -8.56 10.11
CA ILE A 174 3.25 -7.98 9.78
C ILE A 174 3.49 -6.69 10.60
N ALA A 175 2.54 -5.76 10.61
CA ALA A 175 2.66 -4.51 11.36
C ALA A 175 2.84 -4.75 12.87
N LYS A 176 2.15 -5.76 13.42
CA LYS A 176 2.33 -6.17 14.82
C LYS A 176 3.72 -6.76 15.08
N ASP A 177 4.20 -7.64 14.20
CA ASP A 177 5.48 -8.33 14.36
C ASP A 177 6.68 -7.38 14.19
N ILE A 178 6.57 -6.38 13.32
CA ILE A 178 7.52 -5.25 13.22
C ILE A 178 7.64 -4.55 14.57
N LYS A 179 6.50 -4.16 15.18
CA LYS A 179 6.47 -3.46 16.47
C LYS A 179 6.97 -4.32 17.63
N ALA A 180 6.91 -5.64 17.48
CA ALA A 180 7.41 -6.59 18.47
C ALA A 180 8.91 -6.90 18.29
N GLY A 181 9.59 -6.28 17.31
CA GLY A 181 11.01 -6.53 17.02
C GLY A 181 11.29 -7.93 16.47
N LYS A 182 10.26 -8.66 16.02
CA LYS A 182 10.42 -10.06 15.56
C LYS A 182 11.26 -10.14 14.29
N TYR A 183 11.08 -9.17 13.41
CA TYR A 183 11.85 -8.93 12.19
C TYR A 183 11.65 -7.47 11.77
N LYS A 184 12.55 -6.98 10.92
CA LYS A 184 12.28 -5.80 10.10
C LYS A 184 11.78 -6.25 8.72
N VAL A 185 10.98 -5.41 8.08
CA VAL A 185 10.43 -5.70 6.75
C VAL A 185 11.11 -4.87 5.70
N SER A 186 11.53 -5.49 4.61
CA SER A 186 11.98 -4.82 3.38
C SER A 186 10.88 -4.95 2.33
N PHE A 187 10.22 -3.83 1.98
CA PHE A 187 9.20 -3.82 0.92
C PHE A 187 9.83 -3.59 -0.46
N HIS A 188 9.40 -4.40 -1.41
CA HIS A 188 9.79 -4.36 -2.81
C HIS A 188 8.54 -4.29 -3.67
N PHE A 189 8.47 -3.32 -4.58
CA PHE A 189 7.27 -3.09 -5.38
C PHE A 189 7.53 -3.28 -6.87
N ALA A 190 6.59 -3.97 -7.50
CA ALA A 190 6.54 -4.18 -8.93
C ALA A 190 5.51 -3.29 -9.60
N ALA A 191 5.57 -3.24 -10.93
CA ALA A 191 4.52 -2.76 -11.81
C ALA A 191 4.25 -3.82 -12.89
N ILE A 192 3.94 -5.04 -12.46
CA ILE A 192 3.66 -6.18 -13.34
C ILE A 192 2.39 -5.89 -14.14
N LEU A 193 1.35 -5.33 -13.50
CA LEU A 193 0.08 -5.04 -14.18
C LEU A 193 0.21 -3.90 -15.19
N ASP A 194 0.97 -2.85 -14.89
CA ASP A 194 1.26 -1.78 -15.87
C ASP A 194 1.96 -2.35 -17.12
N LYS A 195 2.86 -3.32 -16.95
CA LYS A 195 3.56 -3.99 -18.06
C LYS A 195 2.68 -4.92 -18.88
N SER A 196 1.81 -5.70 -18.22
CA SER A 196 1.04 -6.76 -18.88
C SER A 196 -0.29 -6.25 -19.46
N MET A 197 -0.91 -5.26 -18.82
CA MET A 197 -2.23 -4.73 -19.17
C MET A 197 -2.19 -3.29 -19.67
N GLY A 198 -1.04 -2.62 -19.56
CA GLY A 198 -0.91 -1.20 -19.83
C GLY A 198 -1.38 -0.33 -18.67
N GLY A 199 -1.22 0.98 -18.86
CA GLY A 199 -1.48 1.96 -17.81
C GLY A 199 -0.22 2.29 -16.99
N ASN A 200 -0.41 3.02 -15.91
CA ASN A 200 0.66 3.48 -15.03
C ASN A 200 0.25 3.53 -13.56
N GLY A 201 -0.91 2.98 -13.17
CA GLY A 201 -1.40 3.10 -11.80
C GLY A 201 -0.56 2.34 -10.77
N SER A 202 0.14 1.25 -11.12
CA SER A 202 1.05 0.61 -10.15
C SER A 202 2.23 1.55 -9.85
N ALA A 203 2.82 2.14 -10.88
CA ALA A 203 3.89 3.13 -10.72
C ALA A 203 3.44 4.41 -10.02
N ASN A 204 2.24 4.92 -10.35
CA ASN A 204 1.70 6.14 -9.74
C ASN A 204 1.35 5.93 -8.26
N ALA A 205 0.68 4.83 -7.92
CA ALA A 205 0.42 4.48 -6.53
C ALA A 205 1.72 4.30 -5.74
N LEU A 206 2.78 3.78 -6.37
CA LEU A 206 4.08 3.64 -5.72
C LEU A 206 4.75 5.00 -5.50
N SER A 207 4.65 5.93 -6.44
CA SER A 207 5.09 7.32 -6.27
C SER A 207 4.37 7.99 -5.10
N ALA A 208 3.04 7.81 -5.01
CA ALA A 208 2.24 8.31 -3.89
C ALA A 208 2.60 7.65 -2.55
N LEU A 209 2.95 6.36 -2.54
CA LEU A 209 3.54 5.71 -1.35
C LEU A 209 4.90 6.31 -0.98
N GLY A 210 5.71 6.72 -1.95
CA GLY A 210 6.93 7.50 -1.72
C GLY A 210 6.65 8.81 -0.98
N ALA A 211 5.59 9.53 -1.38
CA ALA A 211 5.15 10.73 -0.68
C ALA A 211 4.67 10.45 0.76
N ALA A 212 3.99 9.34 0.99
CA ALA A 212 3.60 8.91 2.34
C ALA A 212 4.82 8.48 3.18
N LEU A 213 5.79 7.83 2.55
CA LEU A 213 7.05 7.42 3.17
C LEU A 213 7.85 8.63 3.63
N ASP A 214 7.87 9.72 2.86
CA ASP A 214 8.54 10.97 3.23
C ASP A 214 7.99 11.57 4.54
N VAL A 215 6.69 11.37 4.81
CA VAL A 215 6.06 11.80 6.07
C VAL A 215 6.53 10.93 7.24
N SER A 216 6.36 9.60 7.15
CA SER A 216 6.89 8.63 8.12
C SER A 216 6.68 7.19 7.65
N THR A 217 7.39 6.24 8.26
CA THR A 217 7.19 4.81 8.05
C THR A 217 5.79 4.33 8.47
N ASP A 218 5.21 4.89 9.54
CA ASP A 218 3.84 4.57 9.96
C ASP A 218 2.81 5.06 8.94
N THR A 219 3.01 6.28 8.42
CA THR A 219 2.15 6.84 7.37
C THR A 219 2.23 6.04 6.07
N PHE A 220 3.41 5.53 5.72
CA PHE A 220 3.58 4.58 4.62
C PHE A 220 2.74 3.31 4.82
N LEU A 221 2.83 2.67 5.98
CA LEU A 221 2.07 1.44 6.27
C LEU A 221 0.55 1.70 6.26
N ASP A 222 0.09 2.79 6.88
CA ASP A 222 -1.32 3.14 6.92
C ASP A 222 -1.87 3.45 5.52
N TYR A 223 -1.10 4.17 4.69
CA TYR A 223 -1.54 4.51 3.34
C TYR A 223 -1.49 3.31 2.39
N LYS A 224 -0.49 2.43 2.52
CA LYS A 224 -0.45 1.14 1.83
C LYS A 224 -1.68 0.30 2.16
N ALA A 225 -2.01 0.15 3.44
CA ALA A 225 -3.20 -0.60 3.87
C ALA A 225 -4.50 0.04 3.35
N ALA A 226 -4.57 1.38 3.31
CA ALA A 226 -5.72 2.09 2.76
C ALA A 226 -5.89 1.85 1.25
N LEU A 227 -4.80 1.90 0.47
CA LEU A 227 -4.80 1.55 -0.96
C LEU A 227 -5.21 0.09 -1.16
N MET A 228 -4.58 -0.85 -0.46
CA MET A 228 -4.86 -2.29 -0.57
C MET A 228 -6.21 -2.74 0.00
N SER A 229 -7.00 -1.85 0.60
CA SER A 229 -8.29 -2.21 1.19
C SER A 229 -9.33 -2.61 0.13
N PRO A 230 -10.35 -3.43 0.49
CA PRO A 230 -11.42 -3.82 -0.45
C PRO A 230 -12.19 -2.64 -1.05
N LYS A 231 -12.22 -1.52 -0.33
CA LYS A 231 -12.94 -0.31 -0.74
C LYS A 231 -12.22 0.45 -1.86
N ASN A 232 -10.89 0.49 -1.78
CA ASN A 232 -10.08 1.41 -2.57
C ASN A 232 -9.23 0.71 -3.63
N HIS A 233 -8.94 -0.59 -3.46
CA HIS A 233 -8.14 -1.34 -4.43
C HIS A 233 -8.91 -1.49 -5.75
N PRO A 234 -8.30 -1.18 -6.90
CA PRO A 234 -8.96 -1.30 -8.19
C PRO A 234 -9.32 -2.75 -8.52
N GLU A 235 -10.38 -2.93 -9.32
CA GLU A 235 -10.51 -4.14 -10.12
C GLU A 235 -9.31 -4.21 -11.09
N GLU A 236 -8.76 -5.39 -11.33
CA GLU A 236 -7.53 -5.56 -12.13
C GLU A 236 -7.62 -4.94 -13.55
N SER A 237 -8.82 -4.96 -14.14
CA SER A 237 -9.12 -4.37 -15.46
C SER A 237 -9.23 -2.85 -15.46
N LYS A 238 -9.22 -2.19 -14.30
CA LYS A 238 -9.39 -0.74 -14.14
C LYS A 238 -8.10 -0.14 -13.60
N ASP A 239 -7.56 0.83 -14.32
CA ASP A 239 -6.35 1.54 -13.88
C ASP A 239 -6.69 2.82 -13.08
N SER A 240 -7.53 2.70 -12.04
CA SER A 240 -8.00 3.89 -11.31
C SER A 240 -6.89 4.61 -10.53
N TYR A 241 -5.80 3.93 -10.21
CA TYR A 241 -4.63 4.54 -9.57
C TYR A 241 -3.77 5.38 -10.50
N ALA A 242 -4.02 5.35 -11.81
CA ALA A 242 -3.47 6.35 -12.73
C ALA A 242 -4.01 7.77 -12.46
N ASP A 243 -5.15 7.90 -11.77
CA ASP A 243 -5.75 9.19 -11.42
C ASP A 243 -5.34 9.62 -10.01
N ASP A 244 -4.53 10.68 -9.92
CA ASP A 244 -4.11 11.31 -8.67
C ASP A 244 -5.26 11.68 -7.75
N ASN A 245 -6.45 12.00 -8.31
CA ASN A 245 -7.61 12.31 -7.48
C ASN A 245 -8.12 11.09 -6.72
N GLN A 246 -7.98 9.88 -7.28
CA GLN A 246 -8.28 8.65 -6.55
C GLN A 246 -7.29 8.46 -5.40
N LEU A 247 -5.99 8.60 -5.67
CA LEU A 247 -4.95 8.48 -4.65
C LEU A 247 -5.13 9.52 -3.52
N LEU A 248 -5.44 10.77 -3.86
CA LEU A 248 -5.78 11.84 -2.92
C LEU A 248 -7.08 11.58 -2.14
N THR A 249 -8.05 10.90 -2.75
CA THR A 249 -9.30 10.50 -2.08
C THR A 249 -9.01 9.44 -1.02
N VAL A 250 -8.23 8.41 -1.37
CA VAL A 250 -7.79 7.37 -0.43
C VAL A 250 -6.98 7.98 0.71
N SER A 251 -6.13 8.96 0.42
CA SER A 251 -5.28 9.60 1.45
C SER A 251 -6.08 10.31 2.54
N GLN A 252 -7.37 10.62 2.31
CA GLN A 252 -8.24 11.22 3.32
C GLN A 252 -8.60 10.26 4.46
N GLU A 253 -8.39 8.95 4.28
CA GLU A 253 -8.59 7.92 5.31
C GLU A 253 -7.42 7.84 6.29
N VAL A 254 -6.25 8.34 5.89
CA VAL A 254 -5.04 8.36 6.71
C VAL A 254 -4.90 9.72 7.40
N TYR A 255 -4.98 9.72 8.73
CA TYR A 255 -5.00 10.94 9.53
C TYR A 255 -3.81 11.88 9.21
N ALA A 256 -2.60 11.32 9.09
CA ALA A 256 -1.37 12.07 8.82
C ALA A 256 -1.34 12.71 7.42
N LEU A 257 -2.15 12.23 6.46
CA LEU A 257 -2.16 12.71 5.08
C LEU A 257 -3.31 13.69 4.80
N LYS A 258 -4.40 13.59 5.56
CA LYS A 258 -5.66 14.34 5.34
C LYS A 258 -5.45 15.84 5.06
N THR A 259 -4.61 16.50 5.86
CA THR A 259 -4.33 17.94 5.74
C THR A 259 -2.89 18.25 5.32
N ASN A 260 -2.06 17.24 5.06
CA ASN A 260 -0.65 17.42 4.72
C ASN A 260 -0.46 18.05 3.32
N ALA A 261 0.00 19.30 3.27
CA ALA A 261 0.17 20.03 2.01
C ALA A 261 1.31 19.47 1.17
N SER A 262 2.45 19.17 1.79
CA SER A 262 3.64 18.61 1.13
C SER A 262 3.36 17.27 0.48
N PHE A 263 2.59 16.39 1.14
CA PHE A 263 2.13 15.14 0.53
C PHE A 263 1.29 15.39 -0.73
N ARG A 264 0.29 16.29 -0.65
CA ARG A 264 -0.61 16.57 -1.79
C ARG A 264 0.13 17.16 -2.98
N GLU A 265 1.10 18.03 -2.72
CA GLU A 265 1.97 18.62 -3.73
C GLU A 265 2.87 17.55 -4.34
N ALA A 266 3.57 16.78 -3.52
CA ALA A 266 4.46 15.71 -3.98
C ALA A 266 3.74 14.67 -4.84
N LEU A 267 2.50 14.30 -4.48
CA LEU A 267 1.66 13.39 -5.25
C LEU A 267 1.30 14.00 -6.61
N ARG A 268 0.74 15.22 -6.64
CA ARG A 268 0.28 15.88 -7.88
C ARG A 268 1.42 16.20 -8.85
N GLU A 269 2.60 16.46 -8.32
CA GLU A 269 3.78 16.76 -9.13
C GLU A 269 4.55 15.50 -9.55
N GLY A 270 4.16 14.31 -9.07
CA GLY A 270 4.91 13.08 -9.32
C GLY A 270 6.34 13.15 -8.77
N THR A 271 6.54 13.84 -7.63
CA THR A 271 7.88 14.11 -7.06
C THR A 271 8.71 12.83 -6.91
N TYR A 272 8.06 11.71 -6.61
CA TYR A 272 8.70 10.42 -6.40
C TYR A 272 8.57 9.46 -7.58
N ASP A 273 8.15 9.92 -8.76
CA ASP A 273 8.05 9.09 -9.97
C ASP A 273 9.40 8.48 -10.37
N PRO A 274 10.53 9.22 -10.35
CA PRO A 274 11.83 8.61 -10.64
C PRO A 274 12.22 7.54 -9.62
N TRP A 275 11.84 7.73 -8.35
CA TRP A 275 12.09 6.76 -7.28
C TRP A 275 11.25 5.50 -7.46
N ALA A 276 9.96 5.63 -7.74
CA ALA A 276 9.06 4.52 -8.04
C ALA A 276 9.56 3.70 -9.24
N LYS A 277 9.94 4.37 -10.34
CA LYS A 277 10.53 3.72 -11.53
C LYS A 277 11.78 2.93 -11.18
N LYS A 278 12.63 3.46 -10.30
CA LYS A 278 13.85 2.76 -9.88
C LYS A 278 13.54 1.57 -8.97
N MET A 279 12.58 1.67 -8.04
CA MET A 279 12.12 0.53 -7.25
C MET A 279 11.59 -0.60 -8.13
N ILE A 280 10.78 -0.26 -9.14
CA ILE A 280 10.25 -1.25 -10.10
C ILE A 280 11.39 -1.93 -10.86
N ALA A 281 12.41 -1.17 -11.29
CA ALA A 281 13.58 -1.73 -11.94
C ALA A 281 14.40 -2.64 -11.00
N ASP A 282 14.53 -2.28 -9.72
CA ASP A 282 15.19 -3.10 -8.72
C ASP A 282 14.39 -4.40 -8.46
N PHE A 283 13.05 -4.34 -8.45
CA PHE A 283 12.18 -5.52 -8.41
C PHE A 283 12.42 -6.42 -9.62
N ASP A 284 12.46 -5.87 -10.84
CA ASP A 284 12.68 -6.64 -12.07
C ASP A 284 14.03 -7.38 -12.07
N ALA A 285 15.04 -6.77 -11.44
CA ALA A 285 16.37 -7.36 -11.27
C ALA A 285 16.45 -8.41 -10.14
N SER A 286 15.44 -8.50 -9.26
CA SER A 286 15.44 -9.40 -8.09
C SER A 286 15.28 -10.89 -8.44
N GLY A 287 14.83 -11.19 -9.66
CA GLY A 287 14.47 -12.56 -10.10
C GLY A 287 13.14 -13.08 -9.55
N VAL A 288 12.39 -12.26 -8.81
CA VAL A 288 11.01 -12.58 -8.39
C VAL A 288 10.06 -12.35 -9.57
N ASN A 289 9.35 -13.41 -9.98
CA ASN A 289 8.51 -13.40 -11.18
C ASN A 289 7.00 -13.28 -10.90
N GLY A 290 6.61 -13.08 -9.64
CA GLY A 290 5.19 -13.02 -9.27
C GLY A 290 4.98 -12.41 -7.90
N THR A 291 3.78 -11.87 -7.71
CA THR A 291 3.35 -11.19 -6.49
C THR A 291 1.97 -11.72 -6.03
N PRO A 292 1.70 -11.80 -4.72
CA PRO A 292 2.61 -11.52 -3.62
C PRO A 292 3.65 -12.62 -3.45
N ALA A 293 4.86 -12.24 -3.06
CA ALA A 293 5.89 -13.17 -2.60
C ALA A 293 6.49 -12.67 -1.29
N VAL A 294 6.80 -13.60 -0.39
CA VAL A 294 7.42 -13.27 0.90
C VAL A 294 8.61 -14.18 1.16
N LYS A 295 9.71 -13.59 1.61
CA LYS A 295 10.92 -14.33 2.00
C LYS A 295 11.31 -13.90 3.40
N LEU A 296 11.78 -14.84 4.22
CA LEU A 296 12.38 -14.56 5.51
C LEU A 296 13.84 -15.01 5.45
N ASP A 297 14.76 -14.09 5.68
CA ASP A 297 16.21 -14.28 5.57
C ASP A 297 16.61 -14.92 4.22
N GLY A 298 16.03 -14.39 3.14
CA GLY A 298 16.26 -14.86 1.77
C GLY A 298 15.56 -16.17 1.38
N SER A 299 14.94 -16.88 2.34
CA SER A 299 14.20 -18.13 2.09
C SER A 299 12.72 -17.87 1.86
N GLN A 300 12.15 -18.43 0.79
CA GLN A 300 10.72 -18.27 0.48
C GLN A 300 9.84 -18.85 1.59
N LEU A 301 8.89 -18.05 2.08
CA LEU A 301 7.85 -18.55 2.97
C LEU A 301 6.72 -19.18 2.13
N THR A 302 6.33 -20.38 2.52
CA THR A 302 5.25 -21.14 1.86
C THR A 302 4.20 -21.57 2.88
N GLY A 303 2.92 -21.37 2.55
CA GLY A 303 1.77 -21.87 3.29
C GLY A 303 1.41 -23.32 2.95
N SER A 304 0.22 -23.74 3.38
CA SER A 304 -0.29 -25.10 3.22
C SER A 304 -0.68 -25.36 1.77
N GLY A 305 0.30 -25.74 0.95
CA GLY A 305 0.12 -25.94 -0.50
C GLY A 305 1.32 -25.52 -1.34
N GLY A 306 2.39 -25.00 -0.73
CA GLY A 306 3.61 -24.58 -1.42
C GLY A 306 3.52 -23.19 -2.07
N SER A 307 2.39 -22.49 -1.92
CA SER A 307 2.22 -21.09 -2.34
C SER A 307 2.57 -20.11 -1.22
N THR A 308 2.69 -18.82 -1.54
CA THR A 308 2.74 -17.73 -0.54
C THR A 308 1.61 -17.91 0.50
N PRO A 309 1.89 -17.81 1.81
CA PRO A 309 0.85 -17.89 2.83
C PRO A 309 -0.10 -16.68 2.73
N LEU A 310 -1.38 -16.93 2.45
CA LEU A 310 -2.38 -15.87 2.21
C LEU A 310 -3.28 -15.59 3.42
N THR A 311 -3.09 -16.32 4.53
CA THR A 311 -3.81 -16.10 5.78
C THR A 311 -2.85 -15.77 6.91
N ALA A 312 -3.32 -15.01 7.92
CA ALA A 312 -2.51 -14.69 9.09
C ALA A 312 -1.98 -15.93 9.82
N THR A 313 -2.78 -16.99 9.90
CA THR A 313 -2.41 -18.26 10.54
C THR A 313 -1.27 -18.94 9.78
N GLU A 314 -1.44 -19.17 8.48
CA GLU A 314 -0.40 -19.81 7.65
C GLU A 314 0.88 -18.99 7.62
N PHE A 315 0.76 -17.66 7.55
CA PHE A 315 1.92 -16.77 7.58
C PHE A 315 2.67 -16.88 8.90
N THR A 316 1.95 -16.85 10.02
CA THR A 316 2.54 -16.98 11.36
C THR A 316 3.22 -18.33 11.54
N GLU A 317 2.60 -19.41 11.07
CA GLU A 317 3.18 -20.76 11.11
C GLU A 317 4.43 -20.86 10.25
N ALA A 318 4.40 -20.32 9.02
CA ALA A 318 5.55 -20.32 8.11
C ALA A 318 6.73 -19.53 8.69
N VAL A 319 6.49 -18.34 9.24
CA VAL A 319 7.52 -17.54 9.92
C VAL A 319 8.08 -18.31 11.11
N ASN A 320 7.22 -18.83 12.00
CA ASN A 320 7.67 -19.53 13.20
C ASN A 320 8.43 -20.82 12.90
N LYS A 321 8.11 -21.49 11.78
CA LYS A 321 8.87 -22.64 11.30
C LYS A 321 10.25 -22.21 10.83
N GLN A 322 10.32 -21.22 9.94
CA GLN A 322 11.59 -20.73 9.41
C GLN A 322 12.54 -20.22 10.51
N LEU A 323 12.01 -19.48 11.50
CA LEU A 323 12.79 -18.99 12.64
C LEU A 323 13.30 -20.08 13.59
N LYS A 324 12.73 -21.29 13.54
CA LYS A 324 13.24 -22.44 14.32
C LYS A 324 14.31 -23.23 13.56
N ASP A 325 14.26 -23.17 12.24
CA ASP A 325 15.11 -23.96 11.34
C ASP A 325 16.40 -23.21 10.96
N GLY A 326 16.47 -21.89 11.17
CA GLY A 326 17.65 -21.02 10.96
C GLY A 326 18.44 -20.74 12.23
#